data_AF-A0A1Q7MH83-F1
#
_entry.id   AF-A0A1Q7MH83-F1
#
_cell.length_a   1.000
_cell.length_b   1.000
_cell.length_c   1.000
_cell.angle_alpha   90.00
_cell.angle_beta   90.00
_cell.angle_gamma   90.00
#
_symmetry.space_group_name_H-M   'P 1'
#
loop_
_entity.id
_entity.type
_entity.pdbx_description
1 polymer ?
#
loop_
_entity_poly.entity_id
_entity_poly.type
_entity_poly.pdbx_seq_one_letter_code
_entity_poly.pdbx_strand_id
1 'polypeptide(L)'
;MRDHFNVIDFEMFKRLFEGGLVLQDERPAVLLTFDDGLASNYDVAAPILEEAGMRGLFFVVPRFSASAGDEGRRFYLEHIRNRWPALNPMTPEQIRDLAARGHTIGNHTMSHARLSEIPEAEYESEIVESAAIIESWIGHPVEAFAWPLLWNAITPEAHRVACRRHPYCFTPCSGRMDLQTDLPCLIWRTSIEASYDAAEFRFKCSSLADAVSAGRRRHLVRMLLDHELPRRTWSERAVFPRGWSMLQSLKRNVSPTVARQ
;
A
#
# COMPACT_ATOMS: atom_id res chain seq x y z
N MET A 1 12.34 10.55 14.59
CA MET A 1 11.03 9.99 14.16
C MET A 1 10.11 9.80 15.36
N ARG A 2 10.52 9.05 16.39
CA ARG A 2 9.72 8.82 17.61
C ARG A 2 9.34 10.07 18.38
N ASP A 3 10.06 11.19 18.22
CA ASP A 3 9.69 12.47 18.87
C ASP A 3 8.47 13.13 18.20
N HIS A 4 8.24 12.85 16.91
CA HIS A 4 7.23 13.53 16.09
C HIS A 4 6.06 12.63 15.66
N PHE A 5 6.22 11.30 15.72
CA PHE A 5 5.23 10.34 15.24
C PHE A 5 5.04 9.18 16.21
N ASN A 6 3.82 8.67 16.24
CA ASN A 6 3.50 7.36 16.79
C ASN A 6 3.81 6.30 15.73
N VAL A 7 4.98 5.65 15.83
CA VAL A 7 5.33 4.57 14.89
C VAL A 7 4.50 3.34 15.22
N ILE A 8 3.75 2.87 14.23
CA ILE A 8 2.83 1.74 14.35
C ILE A 8 3.24 0.62 13.39
N ASP A 9 2.91 -0.62 13.75
CA ASP A 9 2.97 -1.76 12.84
C ASP A 9 1.64 -1.94 12.09
N PHE A 10 1.58 -2.95 11.21
CA PHE A 10 0.39 -3.18 10.39
C PHE A 10 -0.81 -3.65 11.22
N GLU A 11 -0.60 -4.42 12.29
CA GLU A 11 -1.70 -4.89 13.15
C GLU A 11 -2.34 -3.72 13.91
N MET A 12 -1.52 -2.82 14.46
CA MET A 12 -2.00 -1.56 15.04
C MET A 12 -2.72 -0.70 13.99
N PHE A 13 -2.20 -0.61 12.76
CA PHE A 13 -2.86 0.10 11.66
C PHE A 13 -4.26 -0.46 11.38
N LYS A 14 -4.41 -1.80 11.25
CA LYS A 14 -5.72 -2.44 11.07
C LYS A 14 -6.68 -2.08 12.19
N ARG A 15 -6.25 -2.22 13.45
CA ARG A 15 -7.06 -1.90 14.61
C ARG A 15 -7.46 -0.42 14.66
N LEU A 16 -6.58 0.50 14.27
CA LEU A 16 -6.91 1.93 14.16
C LEU A 16 -7.98 2.16 13.09
N PHE A 17 -7.81 1.54 11.93
CA PHE A 17 -8.74 1.67 10.81
C PHE A 17 -10.14 1.13 11.16
N GLU A 18 -10.19 0.02 11.89
CA GLU A 18 -11.43 -0.65 12.32
C GLU A 18 -12.09 0.02 13.54
N GLY A 19 -11.47 1.04 14.13
CA GLY A 19 -11.92 1.68 15.36
C GLY A 19 -11.70 0.84 16.63
N GLY A 20 -10.94 -0.26 16.54
CA GLY A 20 -10.55 -1.14 17.65
C GLY A 20 -9.31 -0.68 18.43
N LEU A 21 -8.73 0.47 18.06
CA LEU A 21 -7.66 1.15 18.78
C LEU A 21 -7.86 2.66 18.70
N VAL A 22 -7.57 3.37 19.78
CA VAL A 22 -7.48 4.83 19.83
C VAL A 22 -6.11 5.18 20.41
N LEU A 23 -5.29 5.92 19.66
CA LEU A 23 -4.03 6.44 20.18
C LEU A 23 -4.32 7.53 21.19
N GLN A 24 -3.69 7.44 22.37
CA GLN A 24 -3.80 8.45 23.43
C GLN A 24 -2.87 9.65 23.21
N ASP A 25 -2.01 9.56 22.20
CA ASP A 25 -0.99 10.53 21.87
C ASP A 25 -1.44 11.33 20.64
N GLU A 26 -1.38 12.65 20.71
CA GLU A 26 -1.86 13.56 19.66
C GLU A 26 -0.97 13.58 18.41
N ARG A 27 0.23 13.00 18.47
CA ARG A 27 1.15 12.94 17.33
C ARG A 27 0.57 12.04 16.24
N PRO A 28 0.79 12.36 14.96
CA PRO A 28 0.35 11.52 13.86
C PRO A 28 0.95 10.12 13.94
N ALA A 29 0.16 9.12 13.56
CA ALA A 29 0.65 7.77 13.38
C ALA A 29 1.46 7.63 12.08
N VAL A 30 2.48 6.79 12.08
CA VAL A 30 3.25 6.44 10.88
C VAL A 30 3.47 4.94 10.80
N LEU A 31 3.11 4.36 9.66
CA LEU A 31 3.44 2.99 9.28
C LEU A 31 4.57 3.03 8.25
N LEU A 32 5.63 2.27 8.50
CA LEU A 32 6.76 2.17 7.58
C LEU A 32 6.55 1.01 6.62
N THR A 33 6.52 1.32 5.33
CA THR A 33 6.35 0.34 4.27
C THR A 33 7.52 0.34 3.30
N PHE A 34 7.91 -0.82 2.79
CA PHE A 34 9.00 -0.99 1.83
C PHE A 34 8.50 -1.78 0.64
N ASP A 35 8.81 -1.30 -0.56
CA ASP A 35 8.34 -1.91 -1.81
C ASP A 35 9.44 -2.83 -2.40
N ASP A 36 9.07 -3.50 -3.49
CA ASP A 36 9.89 -4.33 -4.39
C ASP A 36 10.50 -5.62 -3.81
N GLY A 37 10.69 -5.73 -2.50
CA GLY A 37 11.31 -6.91 -1.90
C GLY A 37 12.82 -7.01 -2.14
N LEU A 38 13.55 -5.88 -2.08
CA LEU A 38 15.00 -5.83 -2.26
C LEU A 38 15.77 -6.51 -1.11
N ALA A 39 16.91 -7.14 -1.38
CA ALA A 39 17.76 -7.78 -0.36
C ALA A 39 18.12 -6.83 0.81
N SER A 40 18.31 -5.55 0.53
CA SER A 40 18.55 -4.51 1.55
C SER A 40 17.41 -4.36 2.56
N ASN A 41 16.19 -4.76 2.20
CA ASN A 41 15.06 -4.78 3.13
C ASN A 41 15.33 -5.77 4.29
N TYR A 42 15.92 -6.92 3.97
CA TYR A 42 16.33 -7.93 4.94
C TYR A 42 17.64 -7.55 5.65
N ASP A 43 18.68 -7.21 4.87
CA ASP A 43 20.05 -7.08 5.39
C ASP A 43 20.28 -5.76 6.17
N VAL A 44 19.47 -4.73 5.89
CA VAL A 44 19.69 -3.38 6.43
C VAL A 44 18.43 -2.84 7.12
N ALA A 45 17.31 -2.76 6.40
CA ALA A 45 16.13 -2.07 6.92
C ALA A 45 15.52 -2.78 8.13
N ALA A 46 15.31 -4.09 8.05
CA ALA A 46 14.72 -4.86 9.14
C ALA A 46 15.56 -4.82 10.44
N PRO A 47 16.89 -5.07 10.44
CA PRO A 47 17.71 -4.91 11.64
C PRO A 47 17.60 -3.52 12.30
N ILE A 48 17.60 -2.45 11.49
CA ILE A 48 17.47 -1.08 12.01
C ILE A 48 16.08 -0.86 12.66
N LEU A 49 15.02 -1.37 12.04
CA LEU A 49 13.68 -1.30 12.62
C LEU A 49 13.63 -2.07 13.94
N GLU A 50 14.20 -3.26 14.00
CA GLU A 50 14.19 -4.12 15.17
C GLU A 50 14.98 -3.53 16.33
N GLU A 51 16.18 -3.00 16.08
CA GLU A 51 16.98 -2.28 17.08
C GLU A 51 16.21 -1.08 17.63
N ALA A 52 15.44 -0.40 16.77
CA ALA A 52 14.57 0.67 17.19
C ALA A 52 13.28 0.19 17.88
N GLY A 53 13.01 -1.11 18.01
CA GLY A 53 11.78 -1.66 18.58
C GLY A 53 10.55 -1.45 17.69
N MET A 54 10.72 -1.53 16.37
CA MET A 54 9.69 -1.30 15.35
C MET A 54 9.51 -2.55 14.48
N ARG A 55 8.35 -2.63 13.82
CA ARG A 55 8.09 -3.57 12.72
C ARG A 55 7.60 -2.80 11.51
N GLY A 56 7.83 -3.39 10.34
CA GLY A 56 7.56 -2.78 9.04
C GLY A 56 6.73 -3.71 8.18
N LEU A 57 6.13 -3.14 7.14
CA LEU A 57 5.37 -3.86 6.12
C LEU A 57 6.19 -3.90 4.82
N PHE A 58 6.53 -5.10 4.35
CA PHE A 58 7.36 -5.32 3.16
C PHE A 58 6.51 -5.90 2.04
N PHE A 59 6.31 -5.14 0.97
CA PHE A 59 5.64 -5.61 -0.24
C PHE A 59 6.66 -6.31 -1.14
N VAL A 60 6.37 -7.55 -1.54
CA VAL A 60 7.29 -8.39 -2.31
C VAL A 60 6.72 -8.74 -3.67
N VAL A 61 7.63 -8.94 -4.64
CA VAL A 61 7.32 -9.38 -5.99
C VAL A 61 7.76 -10.84 -6.12
N PRO A 62 6.83 -11.82 -6.21
CA PRO A 62 7.20 -13.23 -6.15
C PRO A 62 8.17 -13.71 -7.22
N ARG A 63 7.99 -13.30 -8.49
CA ARG A 63 8.94 -13.69 -9.56
C ARG A 63 10.33 -13.13 -9.33
N PHE A 64 10.43 -11.92 -8.78
CA PHE A 64 11.72 -11.36 -8.40
C PHE A 64 12.32 -12.14 -7.24
N SER A 65 11.54 -12.44 -6.20
CA SER A 65 11.99 -13.16 -5.01
C SER A 65 12.41 -14.60 -5.31
N ALA A 66 11.78 -15.24 -6.31
CA ALA A 66 12.14 -16.58 -6.77
C ALA A 66 13.38 -16.62 -7.68
N SER A 67 13.91 -15.47 -8.09
CA SER A 67 15.11 -15.37 -8.93
C SER A 67 16.38 -15.20 -8.10
N ALA A 68 17.55 -15.51 -8.68
CA ALA A 68 18.84 -15.35 -8.00
C ALA A 68 19.96 -14.92 -8.96
N GLY A 69 21.03 -14.36 -8.40
CA GLY A 69 22.22 -13.98 -9.17
C GLY A 69 21.90 -13.09 -10.37
N ASP A 70 22.46 -13.42 -11.53
CA ASP A 70 22.29 -12.64 -12.76
C ASP A 70 20.83 -12.61 -13.26
N GLU A 71 20.05 -13.66 -13.00
CA GLU A 71 18.63 -13.69 -13.37
C GLU A 71 17.86 -12.62 -12.59
N GLY A 72 18.06 -12.54 -11.28
CA GLY A 72 17.41 -11.52 -10.46
C GLY A 72 17.86 -10.12 -10.82
N ARG A 73 19.17 -9.92 -11.07
CA ARG A 73 19.69 -8.63 -11.54
C ARG A 73 19.07 -8.20 -12.87
N ARG A 74 18.87 -9.14 -13.80
CA ARG A 74 18.17 -8.89 -15.06
C ARG A 74 16.70 -8.55 -14.83
N PHE A 75 15.99 -9.36 -14.04
CA PHE A 75 14.59 -9.11 -13.68
C PHE A 75 14.40 -7.71 -13.10
N TYR A 76 15.28 -7.31 -12.17
CA TYR A 76 15.24 -5.98 -11.55
C TYR A 76 15.27 -4.85 -12.59
N LEU A 77 16.19 -4.94 -13.56
CA LEU A 77 16.35 -3.91 -14.59
C LEU A 77 15.21 -3.87 -15.60
N GLU A 78 14.66 -5.04 -15.92
CA GLU A 78 13.60 -5.19 -16.92
C GLU A 78 12.22 -4.84 -16.36
N HIS A 79 11.96 -5.14 -15.08
CA HIS A 79 10.61 -5.09 -14.51
C HIS A 79 10.45 -4.15 -13.32
N ILE A 80 11.48 -3.95 -12.48
CA ILE A 80 11.37 -3.18 -11.24
C ILE A 80 11.83 -1.73 -11.46
N ARG A 81 13.14 -1.54 -11.67
CA ARG A 81 13.75 -0.22 -11.90
C ARG A 81 14.88 -0.37 -12.90
N ASN A 82 14.78 0.38 -13.99
CA ASN A 82 15.85 0.48 -14.99
C ASN A 82 16.97 1.44 -14.51
N ARG A 83 17.65 1.07 -13.42
CA ARG A 83 18.76 1.85 -12.85
C ARG A 83 19.92 0.92 -12.47
N TRP A 84 21.11 1.29 -12.92
CA TRP A 84 22.35 0.59 -12.57
C TRP A 84 23.03 1.20 -11.33
N PRO A 85 23.64 0.38 -10.44
CA PRO A 85 23.72 -1.09 -10.51
C PRO A 85 22.38 -1.77 -10.15
N ALA A 86 22.11 -2.91 -10.79
CA ALA A 86 20.96 -3.75 -10.44
C ALA A 86 21.07 -4.28 -9.00
N LEU A 87 19.93 -4.37 -8.33
CA LEU A 87 19.82 -4.86 -6.96
C LEU A 87 19.30 -6.30 -6.94
N ASN A 88 19.63 -7.02 -5.86
CA ASN A 88 19.20 -8.39 -5.66
C ASN A 88 17.86 -8.43 -4.90
N PRO A 89 17.05 -9.47 -5.13
CA PRO A 89 15.83 -9.70 -4.37
C PRO A 89 16.13 -10.27 -2.97
N MET A 90 15.18 -10.13 -2.04
CA MET A 90 15.07 -11.04 -0.91
C MET A 90 14.67 -12.42 -1.42
N THR A 91 15.27 -13.46 -0.85
CA THR A 91 14.87 -14.86 -1.10
C THR A 91 13.55 -15.21 -0.39
N PRO A 92 12.82 -16.26 -0.82
CA PRO A 92 11.65 -16.74 -0.10
C PRO A 92 11.96 -17.12 1.36
N GLU A 93 13.16 -17.66 1.62
CA GLU A 93 13.64 -17.98 2.96
C GLU A 93 13.78 -16.72 3.83
N GLN A 94 14.35 -15.65 3.29
CA GLN A 94 14.47 -14.35 3.96
C GLN A 94 13.10 -13.71 4.22
N ILE A 95 12.16 -13.83 3.27
CA ILE A 95 10.78 -13.33 3.42
C ILE A 95 10.06 -14.07 4.54
N ARG A 96 10.16 -15.41 4.57
CA ARG A 96 9.61 -16.23 5.65
C ARG A 96 10.22 -15.87 7.00
N ASP A 97 11.53 -15.67 7.06
CA ASP A 97 12.22 -15.28 8.28
C ASP A 97 11.76 -13.90 8.78
N LEU A 98 11.61 -12.91 7.90
CA LEU A 98 11.04 -11.59 8.28
C LEU A 98 9.65 -11.72 8.87
N ALA A 99 8.79 -12.54 8.27
CA ALA A 99 7.46 -12.80 8.79
C ALA A 99 7.52 -13.41 10.21
N ALA A 100 8.39 -14.39 10.42
CA ALA A 100 8.61 -15.03 11.72
C ALA A 100 9.17 -14.06 12.78
N ARG A 101 9.94 -13.04 12.38
CA ARG A 101 10.42 -11.97 13.26
C ARG A 101 9.36 -10.91 13.60
N GLY A 102 8.15 -11.03 13.04
CA GLY A 102 7.00 -10.16 13.32
C GLY A 102 6.86 -8.99 12.35
N HIS A 103 7.60 -8.96 11.25
CA HIS A 103 7.32 -8.03 10.16
C HIS A 103 6.13 -8.53 9.34
N THR A 104 5.41 -7.62 8.69
CA THR A 104 4.30 -8.00 7.81
C THR A 104 4.79 -8.10 6.37
N ILE A 105 4.34 -9.13 5.65
CA ILE A 105 4.61 -9.30 4.23
C ILE A 105 3.33 -8.98 3.44
N GLY A 106 3.47 -8.11 2.44
CA GLY A 106 2.41 -7.70 1.52
C GLY A 106 2.70 -8.12 0.08
N ASN A 107 1.68 -8.08 -0.77
CA ASN A 107 1.76 -8.40 -2.19
C ASN A 107 2.09 -7.14 -3.02
N HIS A 108 3.05 -7.25 -3.95
CA HIS A 108 3.40 -6.18 -4.88
C HIS A 108 3.26 -6.59 -6.36
N THR A 109 2.24 -7.39 -6.63
CA THR A 109 2.02 -8.13 -7.89
C THR A 109 3.04 -9.25 -8.15
N MET A 110 2.70 -10.18 -9.04
CA MET A 110 3.53 -11.35 -9.38
C MET A 110 4.86 -10.92 -9.99
N SER A 111 4.81 -9.97 -10.93
CA SER A 111 5.97 -9.58 -11.73
C SER A 111 6.24 -8.07 -11.74
N HIS A 112 5.68 -7.32 -10.79
CA HIS A 112 5.72 -5.85 -10.77
C HIS A 112 5.05 -5.22 -12.02
N ALA A 113 3.97 -5.87 -12.49
CA ALA A 113 3.29 -5.44 -13.70
C ALA A 113 2.60 -4.09 -13.53
N ARG A 114 2.63 -3.27 -14.59
CA ARG A 114 1.79 -2.09 -14.69
C ARG A 114 0.39 -2.51 -15.09
N LEU A 115 -0.48 -2.74 -14.09
CA LEU A 115 -1.80 -3.34 -14.30
C LEU A 115 -2.69 -2.59 -15.32
N SER A 116 -2.51 -1.29 -15.50
CA SER A 116 -3.22 -0.51 -16.55
C SER A 116 -2.80 -0.85 -18.00
N GLU A 117 -1.73 -1.61 -18.20
CA GLU A 117 -1.12 -1.90 -19.49
C GLU A 117 -1.12 -3.39 -19.84
N ILE A 118 -1.72 -4.23 -18.99
CA ILE A 118 -1.89 -5.66 -19.26
C ILE A 118 -3.37 -6.00 -19.45
N PRO A 119 -3.70 -7.08 -20.18
CA PRO A 119 -5.08 -7.57 -20.29
C PRO A 119 -5.68 -7.94 -18.93
N GLU A 120 -6.99 -7.73 -18.76
CA GLU A 120 -7.70 -8.08 -17.50
C GLU A 120 -7.58 -9.57 -17.12
N ALA A 121 -7.41 -10.45 -18.12
CA ALA A 121 -7.20 -11.87 -17.91
C ALA A 121 -5.91 -12.19 -17.11
N GLU A 122 -4.95 -11.26 -17.06
CA GLU A 122 -3.70 -11.42 -16.34
C GLU A 122 -3.78 -10.94 -14.87
N TYR A 123 -4.84 -10.21 -14.49
CA TYR A 123 -4.99 -9.68 -13.13
C TYR A 123 -5.05 -10.79 -12.07
N GLU A 124 -5.64 -11.94 -12.39
CA GLU A 124 -5.72 -13.08 -11.47
C GLU A 124 -4.32 -13.59 -11.12
N SER A 125 -3.47 -13.80 -12.13
CA SER A 125 -2.06 -14.19 -11.94
C SER A 125 -1.29 -13.11 -11.17
N GLU A 126 -1.40 -11.85 -11.60
CA GLU A 126 -0.63 -10.76 -11.00
C GLU A 126 -1.06 -10.46 -9.56
N ILE A 127 -2.32 -10.64 -9.18
CA ILE A 127 -2.82 -10.23 -7.86
C ILE A 127 -3.11 -11.45 -6.98
N VAL A 128 -3.96 -12.36 -7.44
CA VAL A 128 -4.50 -13.44 -6.59
C VAL A 128 -3.51 -14.57 -6.43
N GLU A 129 -2.94 -15.06 -7.53
CA GLU A 129 -1.92 -16.12 -7.49
C GLU A 129 -0.62 -15.62 -6.85
N SER A 130 -0.24 -14.36 -7.10
CA SER A 130 0.89 -13.71 -6.41
C SER A 130 0.75 -13.81 -4.90
N ALA A 131 -0.42 -13.46 -4.36
CA ALA A 131 -0.69 -13.57 -2.93
C ALA A 131 -0.62 -15.03 -2.45
N ALA A 132 -1.17 -15.99 -3.20
CA ALA A 132 -1.11 -17.41 -2.84
C ALA A 132 0.33 -17.95 -2.77
N ILE A 133 1.22 -17.52 -3.68
CA ILE A 133 2.64 -17.86 -3.62
C ILE A 133 3.28 -17.31 -2.35
N ILE A 134 3.03 -16.05 -2.02
CA ILE A 134 3.58 -15.43 -0.80
C ILE A 134 3.08 -16.14 0.45
N GLU A 135 1.78 -16.46 0.51
CA GLU A 135 1.16 -17.23 1.60
C GLU A 135 1.80 -18.61 1.76
N SER A 136 2.22 -19.25 0.66
CA SER A 136 2.94 -20.52 0.70
C SER A 136 4.33 -20.43 1.36
N TRP A 137 4.95 -19.24 1.34
CA TRP A 137 6.24 -19.00 1.99
C TRP A 137 6.10 -18.69 3.48
N ILE A 138 5.10 -17.89 3.85
CA ILE A 138 4.97 -17.34 5.21
C ILE A 138 3.97 -18.09 6.09
N GLY A 139 3.10 -18.92 5.50
CA GLY A 139 2.15 -19.78 6.21
C GLY A 139 0.93 -19.08 6.79
N HIS A 140 0.68 -17.81 6.43
CA HIS A 140 -0.50 -17.06 6.86
C HIS A 140 -1.01 -16.13 5.73
N PRO A 141 -2.27 -15.66 5.79
CA PRO A 141 -2.86 -14.82 4.75
C PRO A 141 -2.10 -13.52 4.48
N VAL A 142 -2.12 -13.06 3.23
CA VAL A 142 -1.57 -11.76 2.80
C VAL A 142 -2.70 -10.75 2.65
N GLU A 143 -2.82 -9.86 3.62
CA GLU A 143 -3.93 -8.89 3.70
C GLU A 143 -3.62 -7.54 3.02
N ALA A 144 -2.34 -7.23 2.83
CA ALA A 144 -1.87 -5.95 2.30
C ALA A 144 -1.39 -6.09 0.84
N PHE A 145 -1.79 -5.13 0.01
CA PHE A 145 -1.36 -5.00 -1.38
C PHE A 145 -0.81 -3.61 -1.64
N ALA A 146 0.33 -3.48 -2.31
CA ALA A 146 0.79 -2.19 -2.81
C ALA A 146 0.72 -2.16 -4.34
N TRP A 147 0.18 -1.07 -4.87
CA TRP A 147 0.16 -0.81 -6.30
C TRP A 147 1.57 -0.47 -6.81
N PRO A 148 2.12 -1.22 -7.79
CA PRO A 148 3.39 -0.87 -8.42
C PRO A 148 3.32 0.47 -9.16
N LEU A 149 4.50 1.10 -9.30
CA LEU A 149 4.71 2.26 -10.17
C LEU A 149 3.89 3.51 -9.78
N LEU A 150 3.20 4.12 -10.74
CA LEU A 150 2.51 5.41 -10.61
C LEU A 150 1.01 5.23 -10.42
N TRP A 151 0.36 6.26 -9.88
CA TRP A 151 -1.07 6.26 -9.56
C TRP A 151 -2.00 5.91 -10.73
N ASN A 152 -1.58 6.19 -11.96
CA ASN A 152 -2.31 5.88 -13.19
C ASN A 152 -2.11 4.43 -13.65
N ALA A 153 -1.45 3.58 -12.86
CA ALA A 153 -1.46 2.12 -13.02
C ALA A 153 -2.75 1.48 -12.47
N ILE A 154 -3.52 2.23 -11.68
CA ILE A 154 -4.76 1.78 -11.04
C ILE A 154 -5.92 1.98 -12.03
N THR A 155 -6.58 0.89 -12.40
CA THR A 155 -7.83 0.87 -13.17
C THR A 155 -8.98 0.36 -12.30
N PRO A 156 -10.26 0.67 -12.62
CA PRO A 156 -11.39 0.12 -11.87
C PRO A 156 -11.40 -1.42 -11.86
N GLU A 157 -11.04 -2.05 -12.97
CA GLU A 157 -11.07 -3.50 -13.14
C GLU A 157 -10.00 -4.17 -12.27
N ALA A 158 -8.76 -3.68 -12.32
CA ALA A 158 -7.69 -4.18 -11.46
C ALA A 158 -7.99 -3.89 -9.98
N HIS A 159 -8.55 -2.72 -9.67
CA HIS A 159 -8.88 -2.33 -8.29
C HIS A 159 -9.94 -3.25 -7.70
N ARG A 160 -10.98 -3.63 -8.46
CA ARG A 160 -11.97 -4.61 -8.00
C ARG A 160 -11.34 -5.97 -7.69
N VAL A 161 -10.37 -6.44 -8.49
CA VAL A 161 -9.66 -7.70 -8.22
C VAL A 161 -8.83 -7.57 -6.94
N ALA A 162 -8.03 -6.49 -6.83
CA ALA A 162 -7.21 -6.22 -5.65
C ALA A 162 -8.04 -6.14 -4.36
N CYS A 163 -9.14 -5.38 -4.34
CA CYS A 163 -9.99 -5.22 -3.15
C CYS A 163 -10.69 -6.51 -2.72
N ARG A 164 -11.02 -7.39 -3.66
CA ARG A 164 -11.59 -8.71 -3.31
C ARG A 164 -10.56 -9.60 -2.66
N ARG A 165 -9.29 -9.49 -3.05
CA ARG A 165 -8.20 -10.33 -2.53
C ARG A 165 -7.56 -9.78 -1.26
N HIS A 166 -7.40 -8.46 -1.18
CA HIS A 166 -6.66 -7.76 -0.15
C HIS A 166 -7.54 -6.67 0.47
N PRO A 167 -7.86 -6.73 1.78
CA PRO A 167 -8.64 -5.69 2.44
C PRO A 167 -7.92 -4.34 2.49
N TYR A 168 -6.59 -4.32 2.44
CA TYR A 168 -5.79 -3.09 2.52
C TYR A 168 -4.94 -2.88 1.28
N CYS A 169 -5.25 -1.86 0.47
CA CYS A 169 -4.55 -1.57 -0.79
C CYS A 169 -3.88 -0.20 -0.76
N PHE A 170 -2.56 -0.19 -0.84
CA PHE A 170 -1.68 0.96 -0.69
C PHE A 170 -1.30 1.55 -2.04
N THR A 171 -1.68 2.79 -2.27
CA THR A 171 -1.43 3.53 -3.51
C THR A 171 -0.05 4.21 -3.49
N PRO A 172 0.52 4.57 -4.65
CA PRO A 172 1.72 5.39 -4.74
C PRO A 172 1.40 6.91 -4.68
N CYS A 173 0.18 7.29 -4.31
CA CYS A 173 -0.25 8.67 -4.17
C CYS A 173 0.04 9.20 -2.76
N SER A 174 0.88 10.24 -2.67
CA SER A 174 1.12 10.94 -1.40
C SER A 174 -0.17 11.48 -0.81
N GLY A 175 -0.33 11.31 0.49
CA GLY A 175 -1.49 11.74 1.26
C GLY A 175 -1.44 11.22 2.68
N ARG A 176 -1.79 12.05 3.65
CA ARG A 176 -2.21 11.58 4.97
C ARG A 176 -3.55 10.85 4.86
N MET A 177 -3.66 9.73 5.56
CA MET A 177 -4.92 9.00 5.73
C MET A 177 -5.83 9.68 6.75
N ASP A 178 -7.11 9.77 6.42
CA ASP A 178 -8.21 10.02 7.35
C ASP A 178 -9.01 8.72 7.54
N LEU A 179 -8.83 8.09 8.70
CA LEU A 179 -9.46 6.81 9.03
C LEU A 179 -11.00 6.86 9.07
N GLN A 180 -11.61 8.05 9.12
CA GLN A 180 -13.07 8.18 9.12
C GLN A 180 -13.67 8.25 7.71
N THR A 181 -12.90 8.71 6.74
CA THR A 181 -13.42 9.07 5.41
C THR A 181 -12.75 8.34 4.25
N ASP A 182 -11.50 7.91 4.42
CA ASP A 182 -10.77 7.15 3.41
C ASP A 182 -11.15 5.66 3.45
N LEU A 183 -10.90 4.97 2.33
CA LEU A 183 -11.20 3.55 2.17
C LEU A 183 -9.95 2.70 2.47
N PRO A 184 -10.09 1.52 3.11
CA PRO A 184 -8.94 0.66 3.40
C PRO A 184 -8.33 0.09 2.11
N CYS A 185 -9.13 -0.01 1.05
CA CYS A 185 -8.68 -0.41 -0.28
C CYS A 185 -8.14 0.76 -1.14
N LEU A 186 -7.90 1.93 -0.56
CA LEU A 186 -7.30 3.07 -1.24
C LEU A 186 -6.47 3.91 -0.27
N ILE A 187 -5.41 3.30 0.26
CA ILE A 187 -4.51 3.91 1.25
C ILE A 187 -3.50 4.82 0.57
N TRP A 188 -3.41 6.06 1.03
CA TRP A 188 -2.45 7.06 0.55
C TRP A 188 -1.07 6.83 1.17
N ARG A 189 -0.01 6.93 0.37
CA ARG A 189 1.38 6.76 0.83
C ARG A 189 2.29 7.84 0.31
N THR A 190 3.14 8.35 1.19
CA THR A 190 4.23 9.23 0.81
C THR A 190 5.48 8.42 0.52
N SER A 191 5.91 8.41 -0.74
CA SER A 191 7.19 7.81 -1.14
C SER A 191 8.37 8.65 -0.63
N ILE A 192 9.36 7.94 -0.08
CA ILE A 192 10.64 8.46 0.38
C ILE A 192 11.73 7.71 -0.37
N GLU A 193 12.68 8.45 -0.96
CA GLU A 193 13.79 7.89 -1.71
C GLU A 193 15.12 8.21 -1.01
N ALA A 194 16.08 7.29 -1.10
CA ALA A 194 17.40 7.46 -0.48
C ALA A 194 18.21 8.63 -1.07
N SER A 195 17.84 9.12 -2.26
CA SER A 195 18.48 10.28 -2.89
C SER A 195 17.99 11.62 -2.36
N TYR A 196 16.93 11.65 -1.54
CA TYR A 196 16.39 12.90 -1.01
C TYR A 196 17.35 13.52 0.00
N ASP A 197 17.57 14.82 -0.13
CA ASP A 197 18.24 15.58 0.92
C ASP A 197 17.31 15.80 2.13
N ALA A 198 17.85 16.40 3.21
CA ALA A 198 17.08 16.62 4.43
C ALA A 198 15.89 17.57 4.24
N ALA A 199 15.96 18.51 3.30
CA ALA A 199 14.86 19.44 3.00
C ALA A 199 13.76 18.74 2.20
N GLU A 200 14.13 17.95 1.20
CA GLU A 200 13.22 17.12 0.42
C GLU A 200 12.51 16.08 1.30
N PHE A 201 13.25 15.40 2.18
CA PHE A 201 12.67 14.48 3.16
C PHE A 201 11.65 15.18 4.06
N ARG A 202 12.00 16.33 4.64
CA ARG A 202 11.05 17.11 5.48
C ARG A 202 9.83 17.57 4.70
N PHE A 203 10.00 18.02 3.46
CA PHE A 203 8.89 18.41 2.60
C PHE A 203 7.96 17.22 2.34
N LYS A 204 8.51 16.04 2.04
CA LYS A 204 7.73 14.82 1.80
C LYS A 204 6.96 14.37 3.03
N CYS A 205 7.59 14.39 4.20
CA CYS A 205 6.94 14.07 5.47
C CYS A 205 5.99 15.16 6.00
N SER A 206 5.94 16.32 5.33
CA SER A 206 4.99 17.39 5.66
C SER A 206 3.66 17.20 4.92
N SER A 207 2.60 17.83 5.41
CA SER A 207 1.30 17.88 4.72
C SER A 207 1.32 18.70 3.42
N LEU A 208 2.42 19.38 3.09
CA LEU A 208 2.54 20.16 1.85
C LEU A 208 2.60 19.24 0.63
N ALA A 209 3.27 18.10 0.73
CA ALA A 209 3.32 17.10 -0.35
C ALA A 209 1.92 16.55 -0.67
N ASP A 210 1.02 16.53 0.31
CA ASP A 210 -0.35 16.07 0.14
C ASP A 210 -1.15 17.00 -0.78
N ALA A 211 -0.90 18.31 -0.72
CA ALA A 211 -1.59 19.30 -1.56
C ALA A 211 -1.25 19.09 -3.04
N VAL A 212 0.01 18.75 -3.35
CA VAL A 212 0.48 18.47 -4.71
C VAL A 212 -0.26 17.27 -5.32
N SER A 213 -0.53 16.24 -4.52
CA SER A 213 -1.19 15.00 -4.98
C SER A 213 -2.72 15.01 -4.83
N ALA A 214 -3.30 16.05 -4.22
CA ALA A 214 -4.73 16.09 -3.90
C ALA A 214 -5.64 15.97 -5.14
N GLY A 215 -5.23 16.54 -6.28
CA GLY A 215 -5.96 16.39 -7.54
C GLY A 215 -6.01 14.94 -8.04
N ARG A 216 -4.89 14.22 -7.92
CA ARG A 216 -4.76 12.81 -8.32
C ARG A 216 -5.60 11.91 -7.41
N ARG A 217 -5.56 12.14 -6.09
CA ARG A 217 -6.41 11.42 -5.13
C ARG A 217 -7.90 11.61 -5.44
N ARG A 218 -8.35 12.85 -5.66
CA ARG A 218 -9.76 13.11 -6.05
C ARG A 218 -10.15 12.43 -7.36
N HIS A 219 -9.25 12.41 -8.34
CA HIS A 219 -9.49 11.72 -9.59
C HIS A 219 -9.65 10.21 -9.38
N LEU A 220 -8.72 9.57 -8.66
CA LEU A 220 -8.80 8.14 -8.32
C LEU A 220 -10.10 7.80 -7.60
N VAL A 221 -10.45 8.56 -6.55
CA VAL A 221 -11.68 8.33 -5.79
C VAL A 221 -12.91 8.40 -6.70
N ARG A 222 -13.02 9.42 -7.57
CA ARG A 222 -14.14 9.54 -8.52
C ARG A 222 -14.16 8.39 -9.51
N MET A 223 -13.03 8.12 -10.15
CA MET A 223 -12.89 7.06 -11.15
C MET A 223 -13.25 5.69 -10.60
N LEU A 224 -12.86 5.37 -9.36
CA LEU A 224 -13.19 4.08 -8.74
C LEU A 224 -14.64 4.03 -8.25
N LEU A 225 -15.14 5.08 -7.58
CA LEU A 225 -16.51 5.11 -7.06
C LEU A 225 -17.58 5.19 -8.16
N ASP A 226 -17.33 5.91 -9.26
CA ASP A 226 -18.28 6.03 -10.37
C ASP A 226 -18.42 4.70 -11.13
N HIS A 227 -17.36 3.88 -11.16
CA HIS A 227 -17.33 2.57 -11.80
C HIS A 227 -17.74 1.42 -10.86
N GLU A 228 -17.87 1.65 -9.55
CA GLU A 228 -18.33 0.67 -8.56
C GLU A 228 -19.86 0.72 -8.27
N LEU A 229 -20.63 1.54 -9.00
CA LEU A 229 -22.07 1.68 -8.78
C LEU A 229 -22.94 1.01 -9.88
N PRO A 230 -23.42 -0.22 -9.64
CA PRO A 230 -24.83 -0.56 -9.82
C PRO A 230 -25.56 -0.26 -8.51
N ARG A 231 -26.64 0.54 -8.57
CA ARG A 231 -27.58 0.67 -7.46
C ARG A 231 -28.09 -0.73 -7.09
N ARG A 232 -27.74 -1.22 -5.90
CA ARG A 232 -28.05 -2.55 -5.31
C ARG A 232 -27.01 -3.62 -5.65
N THR A 233 -26.06 -3.82 -4.74
CA THR A 233 -25.92 -5.00 -3.85
C THR A 233 -24.47 -5.11 -3.37
N TRP A 234 -24.11 -4.32 -2.36
CA TRP A 234 -23.08 -4.74 -1.41
C TRP A 234 -23.80 -5.52 -0.30
N SER A 235 -24.23 -6.74 -0.60
CA SER A 235 -24.81 -7.65 0.40
C SER A 235 -23.72 -8.63 0.89
N GLU A 236 -23.28 -8.39 2.13
CA GLU A 236 -22.91 -9.42 3.12
C GLU A 236 -21.69 -10.32 2.91
N ARG A 237 -20.83 -10.14 1.90
CA ARG A 237 -19.56 -10.91 1.82
C ARG A 237 -18.27 -10.14 1.60
N ALA A 238 -18.32 -8.83 1.35
CA ALA A 238 -17.16 -7.98 1.59
C ALA A 238 -17.14 -7.71 3.09
N VAL A 239 -16.18 -8.28 3.80
CA VAL A 239 -15.96 -8.03 5.23
C VAL A 239 -15.47 -6.59 5.37
N PHE A 240 -16.39 -5.64 5.28
CA PHE A 240 -16.17 -4.30 5.81
C PHE A 240 -16.26 -4.40 7.34
N PRO A 241 -15.40 -3.70 8.09
CA PRO A 241 -15.54 -3.61 9.54
C PRO A 241 -16.95 -3.17 9.90
N ARG A 242 -17.56 -3.82 10.91
CA ARG A 242 -18.96 -3.58 11.31
C ARG A 242 -19.18 -2.09 11.56
N GLY A 243 -20.07 -1.45 10.77
CA GLY A 243 -20.48 -0.05 10.99
C GLY A 243 -20.45 0.86 9.77
N TRP A 244 -19.93 0.40 8.63
CA TRP A 244 -19.84 1.23 7.43
C TRP A 244 -21.15 1.23 6.62
N SER A 245 -21.89 2.35 6.65
CA SER A 245 -22.94 2.66 5.66
C SER A 245 -22.48 3.84 4.80
N MET A 246 -22.27 3.59 3.52
CA MET A 246 -21.74 4.51 2.50
C MET A 246 -22.54 5.83 2.33
N LEU A 247 -23.72 5.93 2.94
CA LEU A 247 -24.68 7.02 2.71
C LEU A 247 -24.55 8.22 3.66
N GLN A 248 -23.75 8.14 4.73
CA GLN A 248 -23.72 9.20 5.76
C GLN A 248 -22.65 10.29 5.55
N SER A 249 -21.52 10.01 4.87
CA SER A 249 -20.42 10.99 4.74
C SER A 249 -20.54 11.93 3.52
N LEU A 250 -21.24 11.53 2.45
CA LEU A 250 -21.33 12.32 1.21
C LEU A 250 -22.34 13.49 1.24
N LYS A 251 -23.20 13.58 2.27
CA LYS A 251 -24.22 14.66 2.37
C LYS A 251 -23.71 15.98 2.97
N ARG A 252 -22.46 16.08 3.43
CA ARG A 252 -21.98 17.28 4.14
C ARG A 252 -21.20 18.30 3.33
N ASN A 253 -20.82 18.02 2.07
CA ASN A 253 -19.92 18.92 1.31
C ASN A 253 -20.49 19.46 -0.01
N VAL A 254 -21.81 19.66 -0.10
CA VAL A 254 -22.39 20.50 -1.17
C VAL A 254 -23.36 21.50 -0.54
N SER A 255 -22.82 22.61 -0.04
CA SER A 255 -23.57 23.85 0.15
C SER A 255 -23.15 24.83 -0.94
N PRO A 256 -24.04 25.22 -1.88
CA PRO A 256 -23.83 26.40 -2.67
C PRO A 256 -24.22 27.62 -1.85
N THR A 257 -23.23 28.36 -1.37
CA THR A 257 -23.34 29.81 -1.26
C THR A 257 -23.75 30.36 -2.62
N VAL A 258 -24.98 30.85 -2.77
CA VAL A 258 -25.34 32.17 -3.36
C VAL A 258 -26.84 32.38 -3.14
N ALA A 259 -27.18 33.32 -2.26
CA ALA A 259 -28.32 34.23 -2.42
C ALA A 259 -28.06 35.43 -1.49
N ARG A 260 -27.51 36.51 -2.05
CA ARG A 260 -27.59 37.84 -1.46
C ARG A 260 -28.60 38.64 -2.29
N GLN A 261 -29.53 39.26 -1.55
CA GLN A 261 -30.24 40.52 -1.80
C GLN A 261 -30.93 40.70 -3.15
#